data_AF-A0A7S1ZVU0-F1
#
_entry.id   AF-A0A7S1ZVU0-F1
#
_cell.length_a   1.000
_cell.length_b   1.000
_cell.length_c   1.000
_cell.angle_alpha   90.00
_cell.angle_beta   90.00
_cell.angle_gamma   90.00
#
_symmetry.space_group_name_H-M   'P 1'
#
loop_
_entity.id
_entity.type
_entity.pdbx_description
1 polymer ?
#
loop_
_entity_poly.entity_id
_entity_poly.type
_entity_poly.pdbx_seq_one_letter_code
_entity_poly.pdbx_strand_id
1 'polypeptide(L)'
;TPLNRPVGPAALPEVPSQSMPPEPPGHHRRLEDLYRLGFEDGKAGKEYGTSLPDLSESPPLADKPKGPDPAWDPLNPPPGPSSGGGSKFGFGTVMSGFTIFRFVKEAGFTPDGRFDRGLLEANVRNMPPWKLGLIGLCVFNVVRVLF
;
A
#
# COMPACT_ATOMS: atom_id res chain seq x y z
N THR A 1 -31.70 -43.72 1.74
CA THR A 1 -30.39 -43.82 2.43
C THR A 1 -29.28 -43.56 1.43
N PRO A 2 -28.78 -42.32 1.28
CA PRO A 2 -27.63 -42.06 0.43
C PRO A 2 -26.30 -42.24 1.17
N LEU A 3 -25.33 -42.73 0.41
CA LEU A 3 -24.00 -43.23 0.77
C LEU A 3 -23.07 -42.12 1.27
N ASN A 4 -22.45 -42.36 2.43
CA ASN A 4 -21.39 -41.54 3.03
C ASN A 4 -20.06 -41.79 2.31
N ARG A 5 -19.43 -40.76 1.71
CA ARG A 5 -18.07 -40.83 1.16
C ARG A 5 -17.09 -40.14 2.13
N PRO A 6 -15.92 -40.74 2.42
CA PRO A 6 -14.91 -40.10 3.25
C PRO A 6 -14.23 -38.94 2.50
N VAL A 7 -14.21 -37.77 3.14
CA VAL A 7 -13.49 -36.58 2.69
C VAL A 7 -12.02 -36.76 3.09
N GLY A 8 -11.14 -36.92 2.11
CA GLY A 8 -9.68 -36.94 2.32
C GLY A 8 -9.16 -35.55 2.70
N PRO A 9 -7.99 -35.47 3.38
CA PRO A 9 -7.41 -34.20 3.80
C PRO A 9 -7.07 -33.33 2.58
N ALA A 10 -7.54 -32.08 2.60
CA ALA A 10 -7.25 -31.07 1.60
C ALA A 10 -5.72 -30.82 1.55
N ALA A 11 -5.12 -31.07 0.39
CA ALA A 11 -3.74 -30.69 0.13
C ALA A 11 -3.62 -29.16 0.22
N LEU A 12 -2.73 -28.68 1.09
CA LEU A 12 -2.42 -27.26 1.22
C LEU A 12 -1.72 -26.77 -0.06
N PRO A 13 -2.01 -25.54 -0.53
CA PRO A 13 -1.31 -24.95 -1.66
C PRO A 13 0.17 -24.73 -1.31
N GLU A 14 1.07 -25.24 -2.16
CA GLU A 14 2.50 -24.95 -2.10
C GLU A 14 2.72 -23.45 -2.35
N VAL A 15 3.31 -22.79 -1.36
CA VAL A 15 3.74 -21.39 -1.48
C VAL A 15 4.98 -21.37 -2.39
N PRO A 16 5.00 -20.58 -3.48
CA PRO A 16 6.19 -20.47 -4.31
C PRO A 16 7.34 -19.87 -3.49
N SER A 17 8.42 -20.64 -3.33
CA SER A 17 9.69 -20.17 -2.76
C SER A 17 10.24 -19.02 -3.60
N GLN A 18 9.97 -17.79 -3.19
CA GLN A 18 10.71 -16.63 -3.66
C GLN A 18 12.12 -16.72 -3.08
N SER A 19 13.10 -16.97 -3.97
CA SER A 19 14.52 -16.91 -3.65
C SER A 19 14.88 -15.48 -3.24
N MET A 20 15.07 -15.25 -1.94
CA MET A 20 15.56 -13.98 -1.44
C MET A 20 17.01 -13.74 -1.91
N PRO A 21 17.39 -12.47 -2.18
CA PRO A 21 18.78 -12.11 -2.45
C PRO A 21 19.67 -12.44 -1.24
N PRO A 22 20.97 -12.71 -1.44
CA PRO A 22 21.89 -13.04 -0.36
C PRO A 22 22.06 -11.84 0.58
N GLU A 23 21.49 -11.94 1.78
CA GLU A 23 21.60 -10.95 2.85
C GLU A 23 23.02 -10.92 3.46
N PRO A 24 23.47 -9.76 3.96
CA PRO A 24 24.79 -9.61 4.57
C PRO A 24 24.94 -10.52 5.80
N PRO A 25 26.10 -11.19 5.98
CA PRO A 25 26.31 -12.17 7.03
C PRO A 25 26.42 -11.48 8.39
N GLY A 26 25.32 -11.48 9.16
CA GLY A 26 25.31 -11.00 10.54
C GLY A 26 23.96 -10.54 11.06
N HIS A 27 23.07 -10.09 10.17
CA HIS A 27 21.75 -9.58 10.59
C HIS A 27 20.74 -10.69 10.90
N HIS A 28 20.78 -11.81 10.16
CA HIS A 28 19.89 -12.95 10.40
C HIS A 28 20.00 -13.53 11.82
N ARG A 29 21.23 -13.74 12.32
CA ARG A 29 21.42 -14.28 13.67
C ARG A 29 20.84 -13.35 14.74
N ARG A 30 21.02 -12.04 14.59
CA ARG A 30 20.46 -11.06 15.53
C ARG A 30 18.93 -11.03 15.50
N LEU A 31 18.32 -11.11 14.31
CA LEU A 31 16.86 -11.13 14.16
C LEU A 31 16.23 -12.41 14.72
N GLU A 32 16.86 -13.56 14.49
CA GLU A 32 16.44 -14.85 15.04
C GLU A 32 16.51 -14.84 16.58
N ASP A 33 17.58 -14.29 17.14
CA ASP A 33 17.76 -14.17 18.59
C ASP A 33 16.72 -13.23 19.20
N LEU A 34 16.44 -12.08 18.57
CA LEU A 34 15.40 -11.13 18.99
C LEU A 34 14.00 -11.78 18.98
N TYR A 35 13.68 -12.52 17.92
CA TYR A 35 12.40 -13.21 17.81
C TYR A 35 12.24 -14.30 18.87
N ARG A 36 13.31 -15.09 19.09
CA ARG A 36 13.33 -16.12 20.12
C ARG A 36 13.14 -15.53 21.52
N LEU A 37 13.75 -14.39 21.81
CA LEU A 37 13.61 -13.69 23.08
C LEU A 37 12.15 -13.28 23.35
N GLY A 38 11.48 -12.70 22.36
CA GLY A 38 10.07 -12.32 22.47
C GLY A 38 9.14 -13.52 22.66
N PHE A 39 9.47 -14.66 22.03
CA PHE A 39 8.71 -15.90 22.20
C PHE A 39 8.86 -16.48 23.62
N GLU A 40 10.07 -16.49 24.16
CA GLU A 40 10.34 -16.96 25.52
C GLU A 40 9.68 -16.07 26.58
N ASP A 41 9.67 -14.75 26.39
CA ASP A 41 8.96 -13.81 27.26
C ASP A 41 7.45 -14.07 27.29
N GLY A 42 6.84 -14.29 26.12
CA GLY A 42 5.43 -14.65 26.02
C GLY A 42 5.09 -15.97 26.71
N LYS A 43 5.97 -16.97 26.61
CA LYS A 43 5.80 -18.26 27.29
C LYS A 43 5.95 -18.15 28.81
N ALA A 44 6.80 -17.24 29.28
CA ALA A 44 7.03 -16.98 30.70
C ALA A 44 5.99 -16.04 31.34
N GLY A 45 5.02 -15.52 30.56
CA GLY A 45 4.01 -14.57 31.03
C GLY A 45 4.57 -13.19 31.37
N LYS A 46 5.73 -12.83 30.82
CA LYS A 46 6.34 -11.51 31.00
C LYS A 46 5.76 -10.51 30.01
N GLU A 47 5.82 -9.22 30.34
CA GLU A 47 5.40 -8.17 29.43
C GLU A 47 6.33 -8.10 28.20
N TYR A 48 5.72 -7.84 27.04
CA TYR A 48 6.43 -7.81 25.76
C TYR A 48 7.58 -6.79 25.80
N GLY A 49 8.79 -7.25 25.48
CA GLY A 49 9.97 -6.41 25.39
C GLY A 49 10.75 -6.22 26.70
N THR A 50 10.40 -6.96 27.76
CA THR A 50 11.13 -6.90 29.04
C THR A 50 12.57 -7.43 28.92
N SER A 51 12.79 -8.44 28.06
CA SER A 51 14.13 -9.00 27.85
C SER A 51 14.92 -8.30 26.74
N LEU A 52 14.30 -7.39 25.98
CA LEU A 52 14.97 -6.72 24.87
C LEU A 52 16.13 -5.84 25.38
N PRO A 53 17.31 -5.86 24.71
CA PRO A 53 18.40 -4.96 25.07
C PRO A 53 17.96 -3.51 24.83
N ASP A 54 18.28 -2.63 25.78
CA ASP A 54 17.99 -1.21 25.67
C ASP A 54 18.75 -0.63 24.47
N LEU A 55 18.01 -0.09 23.50
CA LEU A 55 18.58 0.45 22.24
C LEU A 55 19.40 1.72 22.48
N SER A 56 19.42 2.23 23.71
CA SER A 56 20.20 3.38 24.17
C SER A 56 21.73 3.17 24.11
N GLU A 57 22.20 1.92 24.06
CA GLU A 57 23.63 1.56 23.89
C GLU A 57 23.98 1.18 22.44
N SER A 58 23.41 1.87 21.46
CA SER A 58 23.90 1.77 20.09
C SER A 58 25.30 2.44 20.00
N PRO A 59 26.36 1.72 19.58
CA PRO A 59 27.68 2.32 19.42
C PRO A 59 27.62 3.46 18.39
N PRO A 60 28.45 4.52 18.54
CA PRO A 60 28.44 5.63 17.60
C PRO A 60 28.69 5.07 16.20
N LEU A 61 27.76 5.32 15.27
CA LEU A 61 27.87 4.92 13.87
C LEU A 61 29.20 5.45 13.33
N ALA A 62 30.17 4.56 13.19
CA ALA A 62 31.41 4.82 12.48
C ALA A 62 31.07 5.23 11.03
N ASP A 63 31.47 6.45 10.70
CA ASP A 63 31.71 7.03 9.37
C ASP A 63 31.03 6.33 8.19
N LYS A 64 29.79 6.72 7.90
CA LYS A 64 29.24 6.59 6.54
C LYS A 64 30.03 7.51 5.60
N PRO A 65 30.59 7.03 4.48
CA PRO A 65 31.21 7.89 3.49
C PRO A 65 30.18 8.88 2.93
N LYS A 66 30.59 10.15 2.94
CA LYS A 66 29.85 11.36 2.57
C LYS A 66 29.39 11.29 1.09
N GLY A 67 28.25 10.67 0.83
CA GLY A 67 27.44 10.89 -0.38
C GLY A 67 26.66 12.21 -0.25
N PRO A 68 26.22 12.82 -1.36
CA PRO A 68 25.59 14.13 -1.32
C PRO A 68 24.14 14.03 -0.83
N ASP A 69 23.95 13.97 0.49
CA ASP A 69 22.65 14.12 1.14
C ASP A 69 22.53 15.52 1.75
N PRO A 70 22.07 16.56 1.02
CA PRO A 70 21.65 17.80 1.62
C PRO A 70 20.14 17.73 1.87
N ALA A 71 19.70 16.90 2.83
CA ALA A 71 18.26 16.76 3.10
C ALA A 71 17.86 16.87 4.57
N TRP A 72 18.80 17.09 5.49
CA TRP A 72 18.49 17.28 6.92
C TRP A 72 19.24 18.49 7.49
N ASP A 73 19.05 19.64 6.85
CA ASP A 73 19.27 20.94 7.49
C ASP A 73 17.91 21.43 8.02
N PRO A 74 17.68 21.48 9.35
CA PRO A 74 16.42 21.94 9.94
C PRO A 74 16.13 23.43 9.70
N LEU A 75 17.06 24.17 9.07
CA LEU A 75 16.85 25.57 8.64
C LEU A 75 16.36 25.70 7.19
N ASN A 76 16.29 24.61 6.41
CA ASN A 76 15.74 24.70 5.07
C ASN A 76 14.20 24.74 5.15
N PRO A 77 13.54 25.83 4.67
CA PRO A 77 12.09 25.82 4.53
C PRO A 77 11.68 24.63 3.65
N PRO A 78 10.51 24.00 3.91
CA PRO A 78 10.07 22.86 3.12
C PRO A 78 10.14 23.22 1.64
N PRO A 79 10.67 22.34 0.77
CA PRO A 79 10.68 22.60 -0.66
C PRO A 79 9.26 22.98 -1.06
N GLY A 80 9.10 24.17 -1.65
CA GLY A 80 7.82 24.63 -2.16
C GLY A 80 7.20 23.54 -3.04
N PRO A 81 5.86 23.47 -3.15
CA PRO A 81 5.19 22.43 -3.91
C PRO A 81 5.89 22.29 -5.25
N SER A 82 6.44 21.11 -5.48
CA SER A 82 7.26 20.78 -6.65
C SER A 82 6.56 21.27 -7.91
N SER A 83 6.93 22.46 -8.36
CA SER A 83 6.76 22.93 -9.73
C SER A 83 7.96 22.48 -10.56
N GLY A 84 8.48 21.29 -10.26
CA GLY A 84 9.52 20.62 -11.01
C GLY A 84 8.97 20.25 -12.38
N GLY A 85 9.45 20.94 -13.40
CA GLY A 85 9.03 20.79 -14.78
C GLY A 85 9.10 19.34 -15.26
N GLY A 86 8.01 18.90 -15.91
CA GLY A 86 7.95 17.63 -16.62
C GLY A 86 6.52 17.11 -16.68
N SER A 87 5.89 17.26 -17.85
CA SER A 87 4.52 16.85 -18.19
C SER A 87 3.38 17.76 -17.68
N LYS A 88 2.71 18.42 -18.63
CA LYS A 88 1.37 19.02 -18.44
C LYS A 88 0.30 17.99 -18.08
N PHE A 89 0.63 16.70 -18.20
CA PHE A 89 -0.17 15.55 -17.80
C PHE A 89 0.44 14.96 -16.52
N GLY A 90 0.09 15.56 -15.37
CA GLY A 90 0.56 15.07 -14.08
C GLY A 90 0.00 13.68 -13.76
N PHE A 91 0.71 12.91 -12.92
CA PHE A 91 0.23 11.62 -12.40
C PHE A 91 -1.19 11.69 -11.82
N GLY A 92 -1.55 12.83 -11.21
CA GLY A 92 -2.90 13.10 -10.72
C GLY A 92 -3.99 13.06 -11.81
N THR A 93 -3.69 13.51 -13.03
CA THR A 93 -4.63 13.48 -14.17
C THR A 93 -4.85 12.05 -14.68
N VAL A 94 -3.80 11.23 -14.67
CA VAL A 94 -3.90 9.81 -15.05
C VAL A 94 -4.76 9.06 -14.04
N MET A 95 -4.55 9.31 -12.75
CA MET A 95 -5.35 8.68 -11.69
C MET A 95 -6.80 9.16 -11.67
N SER A 96 -7.06 10.45 -11.92
CA SER A 96 -8.43 10.95 -12.04
C SER A 96 -9.13 10.35 -13.27
N GLY A 97 -8.44 10.24 -14.40
CA GLY A 97 -8.94 9.57 -15.60
C GLY A 97 -9.27 8.10 -15.34
N PHE A 98 -8.37 7.37 -14.68
CA PHE A 98 -8.61 5.97 -14.29
C PHE A 98 -9.80 5.83 -13.33
N THR A 99 -9.95 6.75 -12.37
CA THR A 99 -11.07 6.75 -11.43
C THR A 99 -12.40 6.98 -12.13
N ILE A 100 -12.47 7.94 -13.06
CA ILE A 100 -13.66 8.19 -13.88
C ILE A 100 -13.98 6.98 -14.76
N PHE A 101 -12.96 6.40 -15.40
CA PHE A 101 -13.14 5.21 -16.24
C PHE A 101 -13.69 4.04 -15.42
N ARG A 102 -13.08 3.75 -14.27
CA ARG A 102 -13.54 2.69 -13.36
C ARG A 102 -14.97 2.96 -12.91
N PHE A 103 -15.28 4.20 -12.57
CA PHE A 103 -16.63 4.61 -12.18
C PHE A 103 -17.67 4.38 -13.27
N VAL A 104 -17.41 4.86 -14.50
CA VAL A 104 -18.31 4.66 -15.64
C VAL A 104 -18.48 3.18 -15.95
N LYS A 105 -17.41 2.40 -15.82
CA LYS A 105 -17.45 0.96 -15.98
C LYS A 105 -18.34 0.29 -14.94
N GLU A 106 -18.19 0.63 -13.66
CA GLU A 106 -18.97 0.04 -12.57
C GLU A 106 -20.43 0.49 -12.56
N ALA A 107 -20.69 1.77 -12.87
CA ALA A 107 -22.03 2.34 -12.79
C ALA A 107 -22.85 2.11 -14.08
N GLY A 108 -22.20 1.97 -15.24
CA GLY A 108 -22.87 1.95 -16.54
C GLY A 108 -22.91 0.60 -17.23
N PHE A 109 -22.19 -0.42 -16.78
CA PHE A 109 -22.22 -1.75 -17.40
C PHE A 109 -23.11 -2.71 -16.63
N THR A 110 -23.98 -3.39 -17.36
CA THR A 110 -24.76 -4.53 -16.84
C THR A 110 -23.87 -5.77 -16.68
N PRO A 111 -24.30 -6.79 -15.93
CA PRO A 111 -23.60 -8.08 -15.83
C PRO A 111 -23.35 -8.74 -17.20
N ASP A 112 -24.20 -8.43 -18.18
CA ASP A 112 -24.11 -8.90 -19.56
C ASP A 112 -23.09 -8.12 -20.41
N GLY A 113 -22.38 -7.15 -19.82
CA GLY A 113 -21.37 -6.35 -20.50
C GLY A 113 -21.92 -5.27 -21.43
N ARG A 114 -23.23 -5.00 -21.39
CA ARG A 114 -23.85 -3.93 -22.18
C ARG A 114 -23.81 -2.62 -21.42
N PHE A 115 -23.49 -1.54 -22.10
CA PHE A 115 -23.56 -0.20 -21.53
C PHE A 115 -25.01 0.28 -21.53
N ASP A 116 -25.54 0.61 -20.36
CA ASP A 116 -26.89 1.15 -20.17
C ASP A 116 -26.81 2.54 -19.54
N ARG A 117 -27.23 3.55 -20.31
CA ARG A 117 -27.28 4.94 -19.85
C ARG A 117 -28.29 5.14 -18.72
N GLY A 118 -29.42 4.43 -18.75
CA GLY A 118 -30.44 4.50 -17.71
C GLY A 118 -29.92 3.95 -16.38
N LEU A 119 -29.16 2.86 -16.43
CA LEU A 119 -28.50 2.29 -15.27
C LEU A 119 -27.46 3.24 -14.67
N LEU A 120 -26.65 3.88 -15.52
CA LEU A 120 -25.69 4.89 -15.09
C LEU A 120 -26.38 6.04 -14.36
N GLU A 121 -27.44 6.60 -14.95
CA GLU A 121 -28.18 7.70 -14.34
C GLU A 121 -28.84 7.29 -13.01
N ALA A 122 -29.45 6.10 -12.95
CA ALA A 122 -30.02 5.56 -11.73
C ALA A 122 -28.97 5.38 -10.63
N ASN A 123 -27.79 4.86 -10.97
CA ASN A 123 -26.68 4.68 -10.03
C ASN A 123 -26.08 6.01 -9.57
N VAL A 124 -25.96 7.00 -10.46
CA VAL A 124 -25.51 8.35 -10.12
C VAL A 124 -26.49 9.02 -9.14
N ARG A 125 -27.80 8.90 -9.36
CA ARG A 125 -28.83 9.47 -8.48
C ARG A 125 -28.86 8.82 -7.09
N ASN A 126 -28.56 7.53 -7.00
CA ASN A 126 -28.58 6.78 -5.74
C ASN A 126 -27.26 6.87 -4.94
N MET A 127 -26.24 7.58 -5.44
CA MET A 127 -24.97 7.66 -4.74
C MET A 127 -24.94 8.67 -3.59
N PRO A 128 -24.14 8.39 -2.54
CA PRO A 128 -23.97 9.33 -1.45
C PRO A 128 -23.30 10.63 -1.96
N PRO A 129 -23.72 11.81 -1.45
CA PRO A 129 -23.31 13.11 -1.99
C PRO A 129 -21.79 13.34 -2.05
N TRP A 130 -21.04 12.82 -1.08
CA TRP A 130 -19.59 12.98 -1.04
C TRP A 130 -18.87 12.26 -2.19
N LYS A 131 -19.40 11.12 -2.67
CA LYS A 131 -18.85 10.40 -3.83
C LYS A 131 -19.06 11.18 -5.11
N LEU A 132 -20.26 11.74 -5.28
CA LEU A 132 -20.57 12.63 -6.40
C LEU A 132 -19.64 13.85 -6.42
N GLY A 133 -19.36 14.43 -5.25
CA GLY A 133 -18.40 15.53 -5.11
C GLY A 133 -16.99 15.15 -5.57
N LEU A 134 -16.48 13.99 -5.16
CA LEU A 134 -15.17 13.47 -5.59
C LEU A 134 -15.12 13.24 -7.11
N ILE A 135 -16.14 12.61 -7.68
CA ILE A 135 -16.20 12.38 -9.13
C ILE A 135 -16.27 13.70 -9.89
N GLY A 136 -17.08 14.65 -9.41
CA GLY A 136 -17.14 16.00 -9.97
C GLY A 136 -15.80 16.71 -9.95
N LEU A 137 -15.05 16.60 -8.85
CA LEU A 137 -13.68 17.13 -8.74
C LEU A 137 -12.72 16.44 -9.72
N CYS A 138 -12.81 15.12 -9.88
CA CYS A 138 -12.01 14.39 -10.87
C CYS A 138 -12.30 14.86 -12.29
N VAL A 139 -13.58 15.01 -12.65
CA VAL A 139 -14.00 15.51 -13.97
C VAL A 139 -13.51 16.93 -14.19
N PHE A 140 -13.68 17.81 -13.21
CA PHE A 140 -13.19 19.19 -13.26
C PHE A 140 -11.67 19.23 -13.50
N ASN A 141 -10.89 18.41 -12.78
CA ASN A 141 -9.44 18.35 -12.97
C ASN A 141 -9.06 17.88 -14.37
N VAL A 142 -9.77 16.91 -14.95
CA VAL A 142 -9.50 16.45 -16.33
C VAL A 142 -9.83 17.54 -17.34
N VAL A 143 -11.00 18.20 -17.21
CA VAL A 143 -11.41 19.28 -18.11
C VAL A 143 -10.43 20.45 -18.02
N ARG A 144 -10.03 20.85 -16.81
CA ARG A 144 -9.05 21.93 -16.57
C ARG A 144 -7.65 21.63 -17.12
N VAL A 145 -7.30 20.35 -17.31
CA VAL A 145 -6.01 19.97 -17.91
C VAL A 145 -6.12 19.90 -19.43
N LEU A 146 -7.30 19.60 -19.96
CA LEU A 146 -7.56 19.52 -21.40
C LEU A 146 -7.79 20.89 -22.07
N PHE A 147 -8.38 21.84 -21.35
CA PHE A 147 -8.78 23.17 -21.81
C PHE A 147 -8.10 24.26 -20.98
#